data_AF-A0A848ZNQ3-F1
#
_entry.id   AF-A0A848ZNQ3-F1
#
_cell.length_a   1.000
_cell.length_b   1.000
_cell.length_c   1.000
_cell.angle_alpha   90.00
_cell.angle_beta   90.00
_cell.angle_gamma   90.00
#
_symmetry.space_group_name_H-M   'P 1'
#
loop_
_entity.id
_entity.type
_entity.pdbx_description
1 polymer ?
#
loop_
_entity_poly.entity_id
_entity_poly.type
_entity_poly.pdbx_seq_one_letter_code
_entity_poly.pdbx_strand_id
1 'polypeptide(L)'
;MRKLENSELGRLNVEEFKEVDKTPICIVLDNVRSLNNIGSVFRTADAFLIERIYLCGITATPPHKDIHKTALGATDSVEWEYREDTVQLLKELKESGYT
;
A
#
# COMPACT_ATOMS: atom_id res chain seq x y z
N MET A 1 15.98 -24.10 11.76
CA MET A 1 14.70 -23.58 11.22
C MET A 1 14.83 -23.53 9.69
N ARG A 2 13.90 -24.12 8.93
CA ARG A 2 13.94 -24.13 7.45
C ARG A 2 13.34 -22.83 6.90
N LYS A 3 13.91 -22.28 5.83
CA LYS A 3 13.31 -21.15 5.10
C LYS A 3 12.03 -21.62 4.40
N LEU A 4 10.95 -20.85 4.52
CA LEU A 4 9.68 -21.11 3.86
C LEU A 4 9.67 -20.49 2.46
N GLU A 5 9.03 -21.17 1.51
CA GLU A 5 8.67 -20.62 0.21
C GLU A 5 7.48 -19.65 0.35
N ASN A 6 7.33 -18.72 -0.61
CA ASN A 6 6.25 -17.72 -0.54
C ASN A 6 4.84 -18.35 -0.54
N SER A 7 4.67 -19.48 -1.23
CA SER A 7 3.42 -20.25 -1.26
C SER A 7 3.08 -20.90 0.09
N GLU A 8 4.05 -21.03 0.99
CA GLU A 8 3.88 -21.66 2.31
C GLU A 8 3.55 -20.63 3.40
N LEU A 9 3.51 -19.33 3.07
CA LEU A 9 3.27 -18.25 4.04
C LEU A 9 1.79 -18.11 4.45
N GLY A 10 0.88 -18.87 3.85
CA GLY A 10 -0.56 -18.77 4.16
C GLY A 10 -1.13 -17.38 3.90
N ARG A 11 -0.56 -16.64 2.93
CA ARG A 11 -1.07 -15.32 2.53
C ARG A 11 -2.43 -15.49 1.86
N LEU A 12 -3.33 -14.56 2.15
CA LEU A 12 -4.57 -14.41 1.38
C LEU A 12 -4.21 -14.19 -0.09
N ASN A 13 -5.01 -14.76 -0.98
CA ASN A 13 -4.97 -14.36 -2.38
C ASN A 13 -5.57 -12.95 -2.55
N VAL A 14 -5.52 -12.41 -3.77
CA VAL A 14 -5.94 -11.01 -4.04
C VAL A 14 -7.42 -10.81 -3.77
N GLU A 15 -8.25 -11.79 -4.14
CA GLU A 15 -9.69 -11.78 -3.95
C GLU A 15 -10.06 -11.87 -2.47
N GLU A 16 -9.48 -12.84 -1.75
CA GLU A 16 -9.63 -12.99 -0.30
C GLU A 16 -9.17 -11.74 0.43
N PHE A 17 -8.04 -11.15 0.03
CA PHE A 17 -7.58 -9.90 0.60
C PHE A 17 -8.66 -8.83 0.43
N LYS A 18 -9.26 -8.65 -0.76
CA LYS A 18 -10.25 -7.59 -0.99
C LYS A 18 -11.54 -7.75 -0.16
N GLU A 19 -11.93 -8.98 0.15
CA GLU A 19 -13.17 -9.27 0.89
C GLU A 19 -13.01 -9.24 2.42
N VAL A 20 -11.80 -9.38 2.96
CA VAL A 20 -11.60 -9.33 4.43
C VAL A 20 -11.67 -7.91 4.98
N ASP A 21 -12.20 -7.80 6.20
CA ASP A 21 -12.21 -6.56 6.96
C ASP A 21 -10.81 -5.95 7.06
N LYS A 22 -10.74 -4.64 6.82
CA LYS A 22 -9.49 -3.89 6.82
C LYS A 22 -9.18 -3.30 8.18
N THR A 23 -7.90 -3.21 8.48
CA THR A 23 -7.41 -2.33 9.54
C THR A 23 -7.72 -0.89 9.10
N PRO A 24 -8.51 -0.11 9.89
CA PRO A 24 -9.03 1.21 9.52
C PRO A 24 -7.94 2.29 9.63
N ILE A 25 -6.89 2.11 8.85
CA ILE A 25 -5.72 2.96 8.75
C ILE A 25 -5.51 3.21 7.26
N CYS A 26 -5.31 4.47 6.89
CA CYS A 26 -4.76 4.82 5.59
C CYS A 26 -3.31 5.31 5.75
N ILE A 27 -2.50 5.12 4.72
CA ILE A 27 -1.11 5.57 4.68
C ILE A 27 -0.98 6.64 3.60
N VAL A 28 -0.39 7.80 3.93
CA VAL A 28 -0.12 8.86 2.96
C VAL A 28 1.40 8.96 2.74
N LEU A 29 1.83 8.73 1.50
CA LEU A 29 3.22 8.86 1.08
C LEU A 29 3.42 10.21 0.37
N ASP A 30 3.86 11.20 1.13
CA ASP A 30 4.13 12.54 0.63
C ASP A 30 5.52 12.64 0.01
N ASN A 31 5.59 12.86 -1.32
CA ASN A 31 6.83 13.10 -2.05
C ASN A 31 7.94 12.04 -1.83
N VAL A 32 7.55 10.78 -1.65
CA VAL A 32 8.48 9.67 -1.45
C VAL A 32 9.14 9.31 -2.78
N ARG A 33 10.46 9.53 -2.87
CA ARG A 33 11.23 9.30 -4.10
C ARG A 33 11.77 7.88 -4.27
N SER A 34 11.96 7.15 -3.17
CA SER A 34 12.56 5.82 -3.21
C SER A 34 11.53 4.78 -3.64
N LEU A 35 11.66 4.27 -4.87
CA LEU A 35 10.83 3.20 -5.43
C LEU A 35 10.82 1.93 -4.57
N ASN A 36 11.97 1.58 -3.99
CA ASN A 36 12.09 0.44 -3.08
C ASN A 36 11.31 0.68 -1.78
N ASN A 37 11.32 1.91 -1.26
CA ASN A 37 10.56 2.23 -0.05
C ASN A 37 9.06 2.23 -0.33
N ILE A 38 8.63 2.74 -1.49
CA ILE A 38 7.23 2.68 -1.93
C ILE A 38 6.77 1.22 -1.94
N GLY A 39 7.49 0.32 -2.62
CA GLY A 39 7.12 -1.09 -2.64
C GLY A 39 7.22 -1.78 -1.28
N SER A 40 8.18 -1.42 -0.42
CA SER A 40 8.21 -1.88 0.97
C SER A 40 6.99 -1.45 1.77
N VAL A 41 6.47 -0.23 1.57
CA VAL A 41 5.23 0.23 2.21
C VAL A 41 4.03 -0.57 1.73
N PHE A 42 3.89 -0.83 0.42
CA PHE A 42 2.87 -1.73 -0.11
C PHE A 42 2.93 -3.11 0.56
N ARG A 43 4.13 -3.69 0.66
CA ARG A 43 4.31 -5.00 1.30
C ARG A 43 3.94 -5.00 2.77
N THR A 44 4.26 -3.94 3.50
CA THR A 44 3.85 -3.77 4.90
C THR A 44 2.33 -3.62 5.01
N ALA A 45 1.72 -2.81 4.15
CA ALA A 45 0.27 -2.60 4.14
C ALA A 45 -0.51 -3.89 3.90
N ASP A 46 -0.05 -4.73 2.97
CA ASP A 46 -0.61 -6.05 2.71
C ASP A 46 -0.53 -6.97 3.95
N ALA A 47 0.62 -6.98 4.64
CA ALA A 47 0.78 -7.81 5.84
C ALA A 47 -0.13 -7.38 7.01
N PHE A 48 -0.52 -6.11 7.08
CA PHE A 48 -1.36 -5.55 8.14
C PHE A 48 -2.83 -5.34 7.73
N LEU A 49 -3.25 -5.80 6.54
CA LEU A 49 -4.59 -5.59 6.00
C LEU A 49 -5.00 -4.10 6.01
N ILE A 50 -4.06 -3.20 5.72
CA ILE A 50 -4.31 -1.75 5.68
C ILE A 50 -5.36 -1.43 4.62
N GLU A 51 -6.26 -0.51 4.96
CA GLU A 51 -7.39 -0.13 4.10
C GLU A 51 -6.93 0.49 2.78
N ARG A 52 -6.03 1.47 2.82
CA ARG A 52 -5.63 2.22 1.62
C ARG A 52 -4.26 2.89 1.73
N ILE A 53 -3.57 3.01 0.60
CA ILE A 53 -2.37 3.86 0.44
C ILE A 53 -2.67 5.03 -0.50
N TYR A 54 -2.26 6.24 -0.12
CA TYR A 54 -2.23 7.40 -0.99
C TYR A 54 -0.79 7.73 -1.39
N LEU A 55 -0.54 7.87 -2.68
CA LEU A 55 0.76 8.27 -3.25
C LEU A 55 0.65 9.73 -3.68
N CYS A 56 1.46 10.62 -3.09
CA CYS A 56 1.28 12.05 -3.30
C CYS A 56 2.49 12.79 -3.87
N GLY A 57 2.20 13.87 -4.59
CA GLY A 57 3.21 14.75 -5.21
C GLY A 57 4.12 13.98 -6.16
N ILE A 58 5.44 14.04 -5.94
CA ILE A 58 6.42 13.38 -6.83
C ILE A 58 6.53 11.85 -6.64
N THR A 59 5.68 11.25 -5.79
CA THR A 59 5.73 9.82 -5.49
C THR A 59 5.35 8.99 -6.73
N ALA A 60 6.25 8.12 -7.16
CA ALA A 60 6.01 7.24 -8.30
C ALA A 60 4.91 6.21 -8.02
N THR A 61 4.14 5.86 -9.04
CA THR A 61 2.99 4.94 -8.94
C THR A 61 3.30 3.58 -9.58
N PRO A 62 2.64 2.50 -9.14
CA PRO A 62 2.54 1.28 -9.94
C PRO A 62 1.85 1.54 -11.30
N PRO A 63 2.22 0.83 -12.38
CA PRO A 63 3.26 -0.20 -12.43
C PRO A 63 4.67 0.39 -12.59
N HIS A 64 5.59 0.02 -11.69
CA HIS A 64 7.02 0.31 -11.81
C HIS A 64 7.84 -0.89 -11.35
N LYS A 65 8.87 -1.28 -12.12
CA LYS A 65 9.65 -2.52 -11.90
C LYS A 65 10.21 -2.63 -10.47
N ASP A 66 10.81 -1.56 -9.96
CA ASP A 66 11.42 -1.56 -8.62
C ASP A 66 10.40 -1.55 -7.47
N ILE A 67 9.24 -0.90 -7.67
CA ILE A 67 8.11 -0.98 -6.74
C ILE A 67 7.61 -2.42 -6.71
N HIS A 68 7.34 -3.01 -7.87
CA HIS A 68 6.86 -4.40 -7.98
C HIS A 68 7.82 -5.40 -7.32
N LYS A 69 9.13 -5.26 -7.56
CA LYS A 69 10.16 -6.13 -6.98
C LYS A 69 10.14 -6.15 -5.44
N THR A 70 9.84 -5.02 -4.81
CA THR A 70 9.84 -4.88 -3.35
C THR A 70 8.47 -5.11 -2.72
N ALA A 71 7.39 -4.82 -3.45
CA ALA A 71 6.00 -5.04 -3.05
C ALA A 71 5.61 -6.53 -3.02
N LEU A 72 6.24 -7.38 -3.84
CA LEU A 72 5.95 -8.82 -3.90
C LEU A 72 4.45 -9.12 -4.12
N GLY A 73 3.84 -8.46 -5.10
CA GLY A 73 2.42 -8.59 -5.47
C GLY A 73 1.47 -7.72 -4.64
N ALA A 74 1.94 -7.03 -3.60
CA ALA A 74 1.07 -6.21 -2.75
C ALA A 74 0.42 -5.01 -3.47
N THR A 75 0.91 -4.61 -4.64
CA THR A 75 0.28 -3.57 -5.47
C THR A 75 -1.03 -4.03 -6.11
N ASP A 76 -1.29 -5.34 -6.15
CA ASP A 76 -2.47 -5.93 -6.77
C ASP A 76 -3.60 -6.16 -5.76
N SER A 77 -3.24 -6.30 -4.47
CA SER A 77 -4.15 -6.54 -3.34
C SER A 77 -4.52 -5.26 -2.58
N VAL A 78 -3.54 -4.43 -2.21
CA VAL A 78 -3.75 -3.22 -1.41
C VAL A 78 -4.37 -2.13 -2.27
N GLU A 79 -5.49 -1.57 -1.83
CA GLU A 79 -6.14 -0.44 -2.49
C GLU A 79 -5.24 0.80 -2.41
N TRP A 80 -5.08 1.52 -3.51
CA TRP A 80 -4.26 2.73 -3.54
C TRP A 80 -4.75 3.76 -4.53
N GLU A 81 -4.43 5.02 -4.27
CA GLU A 81 -4.79 6.15 -5.11
C GLU A 81 -3.63 7.15 -5.21
N TYR A 82 -3.44 7.76 -6.38
CA TYR A 82 -2.52 8.88 -6.55
C TYR A 82 -3.24 10.22 -6.35
N ARG A 83 -2.61 11.14 -5.63
CA ARG A 83 -3.12 12.50 -5.39
C ARG A 83 -2.02 13.53 -5.58
N GLU A 84 -2.24 14.52 -6.43
CA GLU A 84 -1.21 15.53 -6.70
C GLU A 84 -0.91 16.40 -5.47
N ASP A 85 -1.95 16.87 -4.77
CA ASP A 85 -1.83 17.75 -3.59
C ASP A 85 -2.09 16.98 -2.28
N THR A 86 -1.02 16.75 -1.53
CA THR A 86 -1.06 16.11 -0.21
C THR A 86 -1.90 16.91 0.79
N VAL A 87 -1.81 18.24 0.78
CA VAL A 87 -2.51 19.10 1.75
C VAL A 87 -4.01 19.06 1.49
N GLN A 88 -4.42 19.07 0.22
CA GLN A 88 -5.82 18.89 -0.15
C GLN A 88 -6.35 17.53 0.31
N LEU A 89 -5.63 16.44 0.01
CA LEU A 89 -6.00 15.10 0.46
C LEU A 89 -6.17 15.04 1.99
N LEU A 90 -5.23 15.60 2.75
CA LEU A 90 -5.31 15.58 4.22
C LEU A 90 -6.54 16.33 4.76
N LYS A 91 -7.02 17.37 4.08
CA LYS A 91 -8.26 18.06 4.46
C LYS A 91 -9.47 17.14 4.24
N GLU A 92 -9.56 16.52 3.08
CA GLU A 92 -10.64 15.59 2.74
C GLU A 92 -10.68 14.39 3.69
N LEU A 93 -9.50 13.83 4.03
CA LEU A 93 -9.41 12.73 5.00
C LEU A 93 -9.89 13.14 6.40
N LYS A 94 -9.51 14.34 6.86
CA LYS A 94 -9.99 14.88 8.15
C LYS A 94 -11.50 15.10 8.16
N GLU A 95 -12.05 15.64 7.09
CA GLU A 95 -13.51 15.79 6.91
C GLU A 95 -14.22 14.43 6.89
N SER A 96 -13.54 13.39 6.40
CA SER A 96 -14.02 12.01 6.39
C SER A 96 -13.83 11.26 7.72
N GLY A 97 -13.30 11.92 8.76
CA GLY A 97 -13.17 11.36 10.11
C GLY A 97 -11.81 10.73 10.44
N TYR A 98 -10.82 10.83 9.56
CA TYR A 98 -9.45 10.41 9.87
C TYR A 98 -8.73 11.43 10.76
N THR A 99 -7.88 10.96 11.68
CA THR A 99 -7.14 11.81 12.65
C THR A 99 -5.64 11.82 12.42
#